data_AF-A0A1R1LRZ9-F1
#
_entry.id   AF-A0A1R1LRZ9-F1
#
_cell.length_a   1.000
_cell.length_b   1.000
_cell.length_c   1.000
_cell.angle_alpha   90.00
_cell.angle_beta   90.00
_cell.angle_gamma   90.00
#
_symmetry.space_group_name_H-M   'P 1'
#
loop_
_entity.id
_entity.type
_entity.pdbx_description
1 polymer ?
#
loop_
_entity_poly.entity_id
_entity_poly.type
_entity_poly.pdbx_seq_one_letter_code
_entity_poly.pdbx_strand_id
1 'polypeptide(L)'
;MDHFTVVVVIGASTLLLGLVIGLIIGRSGSDRQQCESLKSQLDSTSSELAEYKRNVSEHFTRTADLVNTLTESYQQVHHHLAQSANQLCDEELLTHRLQSPLAEQALPEQADELEPPPKSAGKDTPQKASTDGAQAVEPPKDYAPKTDPDAEGTLSESFGLKPGEEEALEHDPSKTADHAKS
;
A
#
# COMPACT_ATOMS: atom_id res chain seq x y z
N MET A 1 8.96 81.79 19.24
CA MET A 1 9.25 80.74 18.24
C MET A 1 7.99 80.57 17.41
N ASP A 2 8.08 80.79 16.10
CA ASP A 2 6.92 80.75 15.22
C ASP A 2 6.37 79.32 15.12
N HIS A 3 5.04 79.17 15.06
CA HIS A 3 4.39 77.87 14.90
C HIS A 3 4.91 77.11 13.66
N PHE A 4 5.24 77.85 12.59
CA PHE A 4 5.84 77.28 11.39
C PHE A 4 7.18 76.58 11.66
N THR A 5 8.07 77.22 12.43
CA THR A 5 9.36 76.65 12.83
C THR A 5 9.19 75.39 13.68
N VAL A 6 8.21 75.37 14.59
CA VAL A 6 7.91 74.19 15.43
C VAL A 6 7.42 73.00 14.57
N VAL A 7 6.53 73.25 13.62
CA VAL A 7 6.01 72.20 12.71
C VAL A 7 7.14 71.60 11.84
N VAL A 8 8.03 72.45 11.32
CA VAL A 8 9.18 72.00 10.51
C VAL A 8 10.13 71.12 11.32
N VAL A 9 10.42 71.47 12.58
CA VAL A 9 11.32 70.69 13.44
C VAL A 9 10.73 69.31 13.78
N ILE A 10 9.42 69.23 14.06
CA ILE A 10 8.75 67.95 14.36
C ILE A 10 8.69 67.05 13.11
N GLY A 11 8.42 67.61 11.94
CA GLY A 11 8.45 66.87 10.68
C GLY A 11 9.85 66.32 10.38
N ALA A 12 10.87 67.15 10.54
CA ALA A 12 12.26 66.74 10.32
C ALA A 12 12.70 65.65 11.29
N SER A 13 12.32 65.73 12.58
CA SER A 13 12.72 64.74 13.59
C SER A 13 12.05 63.37 13.36
N THR A 14 10.76 63.35 13.03
CA THR A 14 10.03 62.11 12.73
C THR A 14 10.50 61.46 11.44
N LEU A 15 10.81 62.25 10.40
CA LEU A 15 11.37 61.73 9.15
C LEU A 15 12.77 61.13 9.35
N LEU A 16 13.63 61.78 10.15
CA LEU A 16 14.94 61.23 10.51
C LEU A 16 14.80 59.92 11.28
N LEU A 17 13.92 59.86 12.29
CA LEU A 17 13.68 58.63 13.04
C LEU A 17 13.14 57.51 12.15
N GLY A 18 12.16 57.82 11.30
CA GLY A 18 11.58 56.88 10.35
C GLY A 18 12.60 56.37 9.33
N LEU A 19 13.48 57.24 8.83
CA LEU A 19 14.55 56.88 7.91
C LEU A 19 15.57 55.94 8.57
N VAL A 20 15.95 56.22 9.82
CA VAL A 20 16.91 55.38 10.56
C VAL A 20 16.33 53.99 10.81
N ILE A 21 15.09 53.90 11.29
CA ILE A 21 14.41 52.62 11.54
C ILE A 21 14.17 51.87 10.22
N GLY A 22 13.70 52.58 9.19
CA GLY A 22 13.47 52.04 7.86
C GLY A 22 14.74 51.51 7.20
N LEU A 23 15.88 52.19 7.38
CA LEU A 23 17.18 51.71 6.90
C LEU A 23 17.68 50.50 7.69
N ILE A 24 17.46 50.42 9.00
CA ILE A 24 17.87 49.26 9.80
C ILE A 24 17.09 48.01 9.37
N ILE A 25 15.77 48.12 9.21
CA ILE A 25 14.92 46.99 8.79
C ILE A 25 15.16 46.66 7.32
N GLY A 26 15.16 47.67 6.44
CA GLY A 26 15.30 47.49 4.99
C GLY A 26 16.69 47.04 4.54
N ARG A 27 17.73 47.29 5.35
CA ARG A 27 19.09 46.81 5.09
C ARG A 27 19.35 45.42 5.69
N SER A 28 18.40 44.85 6.44
CA SER A 28 18.49 43.47 6.89
C SER A 28 18.33 42.55 5.67
N GLY A 29 19.44 42.28 4.97
CA GLY A 29 19.52 41.40 3.80
C GLY A 29 19.26 39.91 4.11
N SER A 30 18.49 39.60 5.16
CA SER A 30 18.18 38.24 5.62
C SER A 30 17.24 37.50 4.68
N ASP A 31 16.44 38.20 3.87
CA ASP A 31 15.47 37.56 2.97
C ASP A 31 16.13 36.62 1.96
N ARG A 32 17.34 36.93 1.52
CA ARG A 32 18.07 36.13 0.53
C ARG A 32 18.55 34.80 1.13
N GLN A 33 18.97 34.80 2.40
CA GLN A 33 19.39 33.60 3.12
C GLN A 33 18.19 32.72 3.52
N GLN A 34 17.06 33.32 3.86
CA GLN A 34 15.82 32.58 4.11
C GLN A 34 15.25 31.98 2.81
N CYS A 35 15.31 32.70 1.69
CA CYS A 35 14.86 32.16 0.41
C CYS A 35 15.70 30.96 -0.04
N GLU A 36 17.02 31.00 0.22
CA GLU A 36 17.93 29.89 -0.05
C GLU A 36 17.63 28.66 0.84
N SER A 37 17.35 28.87 2.12
CA SER A 37 17.00 27.78 3.04
C SER A 37 15.63 27.16 2.72
N LEU A 38 14.63 27.96 2.32
CA LEU A 38 13.34 27.46 1.86
C LEU A 38 13.47 26.67 0.55
N LYS A 39 14.27 27.17 -0.39
CA LYS A 39 14.54 26.46 -1.65
C LYS A 39 15.26 25.13 -1.40
N SER A 40 16.23 25.12 -0.50
CA SER A 40 16.94 23.90 -0.09
C SER A 40 16.01 22.88 0.55
N GLN A 41 15.04 23.31 1.35
CA GLN A 41 14.05 22.41 1.97
C GLN A 41 13.13 21.77 0.94
N LEU A 42 12.65 22.52 -0.04
CA LEU A 42 11.85 21.93 -1.12
C LEU A 42 12.66 20.92 -1.93
N ASP A 43 13.92 21.24 -2.23
CA ASP A 43 14.78 20.35 -3.00
C ASP A 43 15.11 19.07 -2.21
N SER A 44 15.41 19.18 -0.91
CA SER A 44 15.65 18.00 -0.06
C SER A 44 14.41 17.11 0.04
N THR A 45 13.23 17.68 0.30
CA THR A 45 11.99 16.89 0.39
C THR A 45 11.62 16.26 -0.96
N SER A 46 11.81 16.97 -2.07
CA SER A 46 11.57 16.42 -3.41
C SER A 46 12.52 15.25 -3.70
N SER A 47 13.79 15.38 -3.32
CA SER A 47 14.79 14.32 -3.46
C SER A 47 14.44 13.10 -2.62
N GLU A 48 14.06 13.28 -1.35
CA GLU A 48 13.62 12.20 -0.47
C GLU A 48 12.40 11.45 -1.03
N LEU A 49 11.43 12.18 -1.58
CA LEU A 49 10.24 11.59 -2.20
C LEU A 49 10.61 10.79 -3.45
N ALA A 50 11.52 11.31 -4.28
CA ALA A 50 12.02 10.60 -5.46
C ALA A 50 12.76 9.31 -5.06
N GLU A 51 13.58 9.36 -4.02
CA GLU A 51 14.29 8.21 -3.48
C GLU A 51 13.33 7.16 -2.91
N TYR A 52 12.33 7.57 -2.12
CA TYR A 52 11.29 6.70 -1.61
C TYR A 52 10.53 6.01 -2.75
N LYS A 53 10.11 6.76 -3.77
CA LYS A 53 9.46 6.20 -4.97
C LYS A 53 10.34 5.17 -5.68
N ARG A 54 11.65 5.43 -5.79
CA ARG A 54 12.61 4.49 -6.38
C ARG A 54 12.69 3.21 -5.56
N ASN A 55 12.82 3.34 -4.24
CA ASN A 55 12.92 2.21 -3.31
C ASN A 55 11.66 1.33 -3.36
N VAL A 56 10.47 1.94 -3.35
CA VAL A 56 9.20 1.23 -3.48
C VAL A 56 9.09 0.51 -4.83
N SER A 57 9.46 1.18 -5.93
CA SER A 57 9.46 0.56 -7.26
C SER A 57 10.42 -0.65 -7.33
N GLU A 58 11.58 -0.56 -6.68
CA GLU A 58 12.56 -1.64 -6.60
C GLU A 58 12.01 -2.83 -5.79
N HIS A 59 11.34 -2.57 -4.67
CA HIS A 59 10.66 -3.60 -3.88
C HIS A 59 9.53 -4.28 -4.65
N PHE A 60 8.71 -3.55 -5.40
CA PHE A 60 7.66 -4.15 -6.21
C PHE A 60 8.21 -4.99 -7.38
N THR A 61 9.29 -4.53 -8.01
CA THR A 61 9.98 -5.30 -9.05
C THR A 61 10.49 -6.61 -8.49
N ARG A 62 11.22 -6.54 -7.36
CA ARG A 62 11.75 -7.74 -6.69
C ARG A 62 10.63 -8.67 -6.21
N THR A 63 9.53 -8.11 -5.72
CA THR A 63 8.38 -8.91 -5.28
C THR A 63 7.72 -9.62 -6.46
N ALA A 64 7.61 -8.97 -7.63
CA ALA A 64 7.08 -9.59 -8.84
C ALA A 64 7.95 -10.79 -9.28
N ASP A 65 9.28 -10.65 -9.22
CA ASP A 65 10.20 -11.76 -9.53
C ASP A 65 10.02 -12.94 -8.57
N LEU A 66 9.89 -12.66 -7.27
CA LEU A 66 9.67 -13.69 -6.24
C LEU A 66 8.32 -14.41 -6.44
N VAL A 67 7.25 -13.67 -6.71
CA VAL A 67 5.91 -14.24 -6.97
C VAL A 67 5.91 -15.10 -8.22
N ASN A 68 6.62 -14.68 -9.28
CA ASN A 68 6.77 -15.48 -10.49
C ASN A 68 7.52 -16.79 -10.20
N THR A 69 8.62 -16.71 -9.45
CA THR A 69 9.40 -17.89 -9.03
C THR A 69 8.57 -18.86 -8.20
N LEU A 70 7.73 -18.34 -7.30
CA LEU A 70 6.79 -19.14 -6.52
C LEU A 70 5.75 -19.84 -7.41
N THR A 71 5.21 -19.11 -8.38
CA THR A 71 4.21 -19.64 -9.33
C THR A 71 4.81 -20.76 -10.17
N GLU A 72 6.04 -20.59 -10.68
CA GLU A 72 6.76 -21.62 -11.42
C GLU A 72 7.05 -22.85 -10.56
N SER A 73 7.50 -22.64 -9.32
CA SER A 73 7.72 -23.73 -8.36
C SER A 73 6.44 -24.50 -8.05
N TYR A 74 5.31 -23.79 -7.89
CA TYR A 74 3.99 -24.40 -7.68
C TYR A 74 3.55 -25.25 -8.88
N GLN A 75 3.68 -24.72 -10.10
CA GLN A 75 3.37 -25.47 -11.32
C GLN A 75 4.24 -26.71 -11.45
N GLN A 76 5.54 -26.60 -11.14
CA GLN A 76 6.48 -27.72 -11.19
C GLN A 76 6.08 -28.83 -10.21
N VAL A 77 5.67 -28.49 -8.98
CA VAL A 77 5.17 -29.46 -8.00
C VAL A 77 3.93 -30.17 -8.52
N HIS A 78 2.98 -29.42 -9.09
CA HIS A 78 1.76 -30.01 -9.67
C HIS A 78 2.06 -30.93 -10.86
N HIS A 79 2.95 -30.51 -11.76
CA HIS A 79 3.38 -31.34 -12.89
C HIS A 79 4.06 -32.62 -12.41
N HIS A 80 4.95 -32.51 -11.42
CA HIS A 80 5.64 -33.67 -10.86
C HIS A 80 4.64 -34.64 -10.22
N LEU A 81 3.66 -34.15 -9.46
CA LEU A 81 2.65 -34.99 -8.84
C LEU A 81 1.77 -35.72 -9.86
N ALA A 82 1.34 -35.03 -10.92
CA ALA A 82 0.57 -35.64 -12.00
C ALA A 82 1.38 -36.70 -12.77
N GLN A 83 2.65 -36.39 -13.06
CA GLN A 83 3.56 -37.31 -13.74
C GLN A 83 3.86 -38.55 -12.88
N SER A 84 4.15 -38.36 -11.58
CA SER A 84 4.37 -39.47 -10.65
C SER A 84 3.13 -40.32 -10.45
N ALA A 85 1.93 -39.72 -10.36
CA ALA A 85 0.69 -40.46 -10.27
C ALA A 85 0.49 -41.38 -11.48
N ASN A 86 0.70 -40.87 -12.70
CA ASN A 86 0.62 -41.69 -13.91
C ASN A 86 1.67 -42.80 -13.94
N GLN A 87 2.94 -42.50 -13.60
CA GLN A 87 4.01 -43.50 -13.58
C GLN A 87 3.75 -44.61 -12.56
N LEU A 88 3.33 -44.26 -11.34
CA LEU A 88 3.04 -45.24 -10.29
C LEU A 88 1.79 -46.07 -10.65
N CYS A 89 0.77 -45.45 -11.22
CA CYS A 89 -0.42 -46.18 -11.66
C CYS A 89 -0.13 -47.12 -12.83
N ASP A 90 0.66 -46.71 -13.83
CA ASP A 90 1.05 -47.58 -14.96
C ASP A 90 1.90 -48.76 -14.50
N GLU A 91 2.87 -48.55 -13.59
CA GLU A 91 3.74 -49.61 -13.08
C GLU A 91 2.96 -50.64 -12.24
N GLU A 92 2.03 -50.21 -11.38
CA GLU A 92 1.16 -51.13 -10.63
C GLU A 92 0.18 -51.88 -11.54
N LEU A 93 -0.40 -51.21 -12.54
CA LEU A 93 -1.31 -51.87 -13.50
C LEU A 93 -0.56 -52.88 -14.37
N LEU A 94 0.66 -52.54 -14.82
CA LEU A 94 1.49 -53.44 -15.60
C LEU A 94 2.00 -54.59 -14.76
N THR A 95 2.46 -54.39 -13.53
CA THR A 95 2.88 -55.49 -12.65
C THR A 95 1.72 -56.40 -12.28
N HIS A 96 0.52 -55.88 -12.02
CA HIS A 96 -0.68 -56.69 -11.78
C HIS A 96 -1.15 -57.44 -13.05
N ARG A 97 -0.96 -56.85 -14.24
CA ARG A 97 -1.22 -57.51 -15.53
C ARG A 97 -0.15 -58.56 -15.88
N LEU A 98 1.10 -58.36 -15.48
CA LEU A 98 2.22 -59.27 -15.73
C LEU A 98 2.30 -60.42 -14.72
N GLN A 99 1.83 -60.21 -13.49
CA GLN A 99 1.72 -61.26 -12.46
C GLN A 99 0.46 -62.11 -12.58
N SER A 100 -0.45 -61.80 -13.51
CA SER A 100 -1.52 -62.71 -13.90
C SER A 100 -0.97 -63.68 -14.94
N PRO A 101 -0.56 -64.91 -14.57
CA PRO A 101 -0.18 -65.87 -15.59
C PRO A 101 -1.46 -66.25 -16.32
N LEU A 102 -1.47 -66.04 -17.64
CA LEU A 102 -2.32 -66.86 -18.50
C LEU A 102 -3.84 -66.74 -18.23
N ALA A 103 -4.39 -65.52 -18.15
CA ALA A 103 -5.82 -65.31 -18.44
C ALA A 103 -6.02 -65.31 -19.97
N GLU A 104 -5.76 -66.49 -20.52
CA GLU A 104 -6.25 -67.03 -21.79
C GLU A 104 -7.70 -66.57 -22.05
N GLN A 105 -7.91 -66.03 -23.25
CA GLN A 105 -9.12 -66.13 -24.07
C GLN A 105 -10.48 -66.10 -23.36
N ALA A 106 -11.21 -64.98 -23.48
CA ALA A 106 -12.64 -65.01 -23.79
C ALA A 106 -13.15 -63.61 -24.21
N LEU A 107 -14.09 -63.66 -25.15
CA LEU A 107 -14.72 -62.61 -25.95
C LEU A 107 -15.40 -61.46 -25.14
N PRO A 108 -15.70 -60.33 -25.81
CA PRO A 108 -16.40 -59.18 -25.26
C PRO A 108 -17.91 -59.42 -25.29
N GLU A 109 -18.60 -59.19 -24.16
CA GLU A 109 -20.05 -59.08 -24.16
C GLU A 109 -20.53 -58.02 -23.14
N GLN A 110 -20.95 -56.89 -23.72
CA GLN A 110 -22.11 -56.03 -23.37
C GLN A 110 -22.12 -55.31 -22.01
N ALA A 111 -22.07 -53.97 -22.07
CA ALA A 111 -23.21 -53.04 -21.88
C ALA A 111 -23.46 -52.78 -20.38
N ASP A 112 -23.38 -51.55 -19.87
CA ASP A 112 -24.41 -50.54 -20.10
C ASP A 112 -23.98 -49.14 -19.59
N GLU A 113 -24.50 -48.12 -20.26
CA GLU A 113 -24.81 -46.74 -19.82
C GLU A 113 -23.76 -45.84 -19.12
N LEU A 114 -23.25 -44.82 -19.86
CA LEU A 114 -23.48 -43.37 -19.61
C LEU A 114 -22.49 -42.48 -20.39
N GLU A 115 -23.02 -41.85 -21.44
CA GLU A 115 -22.74 -40.51 -22.02
C GLU A 115 -21.34 -40.01 -22.48
N PRO A 116 -21.31 -39.08 -23.49
CA PRO A 116 -20.20 -38.87 -24.44
C PRO A 116 -19.11 -37.87 -24.00
N PRO A 117 -17.93 -37.86 -24.65
CA PRO A 117 -16.80 -37.00 -24.27
C PRO A 117 -16.97 -35.57 -24.82
N PRO A 118 -16.63 -34.51 -24.06
CA PRO A 118 -16.55 -33.17 -24.65
C PRO A 118 -15.25 -33.05 -25.45
N LYS A 119 -15.43 -33.00 -26.77
CA LYS A 119 -14.38 -32.66 -27.75
C LYS A 119 -13.95 -31.21 -27.59
N SER A 120 -12.63 -31.03 -27.67
CA SER A 120 -11.95 -29.81 -28.11
C SER A 120 -12.61 -29.19 -29.34
N ALA A 121 -12.81 -27.87 -29.33
CA ALA A 121 -12.44 -26.90 -30.38
C ALA A 121 -13.28 -25.63 -30.21
N GLY A 122 -12.61 -24.48 -30.17
CA GLY A 122 -13.21 -23.20 -29.82
C GLY A 122 -14.08 -22.55 -30.89
N LYS A 123 -14.73 -21.45 -30.51
CA LYS A 123 -14.98 -20.26 -31.34
C LYS A 123 -15.59 -19.12 -30.51
N ASP A 124 -14.89 -17.99 -30.48
CA ASP A 124 -15.33 -16.58 -30.52
C ASP A 124 -16.73 -16.15 -30.00
N THR A 125 -16.69 -15.34 -28.91
CA THR A 125 -17.49 -14.11 -28.60
C THR A 125 -19.02 -14.22 -28.27
N PRO A 126 -19.63 -13.19 -27.64
CA PRO A 126 -19.65 -12.87 -26.20
C PRO A 126 -21.06 -13.00 -25.59
N GLN A 127 -21.21 -13.54 -24.37
CA GLN A 127 -22.48 -13.35 -23.66
C GLN A 127 -22.37 -13.29 -22.14
N LYS A 128 -22.81 -12.12 -21.67
CA LYS A 128 -23.19 -11.71 -20.33
C LYS A 128 -24.21 -12.66 -19.70
N ALA A 129 -24.06 -12.80 -18.38
CA ALA A 129 -25.04 -13.22 -17.37
C ALA A 129 -24.97 -14.69 -16.89
N SER A 130 -24.44 -14.78 -15.67
CA SER A 130 -24.99 -15.54 -14.52
C SER A 130 -24.54 -17.00 -14.33
N THR A 131 -23.57 -17.11 -13.42
CA THR A 131 -23.55 -18.01 -12.25
C THR A 131 -23.77 -19.50 -12.51
N ASP A 132 -22.68 -20.27 -12.59
CA ASP A 132 -22.35 -21.27 -11.57
C ASP A 132 -20.90 -21.78 -11.75
N GLY A 133 -20.20 -22.02 -10.63
CA GLY A 133 -19.03 -22.90 -10.57
C GLY A 133 -17.75 -22.53 -11.35
N ALA A 134 -17.11 -21.40 -11.07
CA ALA A 134 -15.66 -21.26 -11.30
C ALA A 134 -15.09 -20.22 -10.33
N GLN A 135 -14.16 -20.66 -9.47
CA GLN A 135 -13.41 -19.78 -8.58
C GLN A 135 -12.59 -18.80 -9.41
N ALA A 136 -13.15 -17.63 -9.66
CA ALA A 136 -12.37 -16.45 -10.00
C ALA A 136 -11.53 -16.13 -8.77
N VAL A 137 -10.21 -16.26 -8.87
CA VAL A 137 -9.29 -15.67 -7.91
C VAL A 137 -9.48 -14.17 -8.02
N GLU A 138 -10.36 -13.65 -7.17
CA GLU A 138 -10.62 -12.22 -7.09
C GLU A 138 -9.40 -11.58 -6.43
N PRO A 139 -8.82 -10.51 -7.02
CA PRO A 139 -7.69 -9.80 -6.39
C PRO A 139 -8.11 -9.33 -4.99
N PRO A 140 -7.19 -9.33 -4.00
CA PRO A 140 -7.52 -8.97 -2.64
C PRO A 140 -8.12 -7.56 -2.62
N LYS A 141 -9.35 -7.49 -2.11
CA LYS A 141 -10.11 -6.24 -1.94
C LYS A 141 -9.56 -5.49 -0.73
N ASP A 142 -8.33 -4.99 -0.86
CA ASP A 142 -7.59 -4.33 0.23
C ASP A 142 -7.97 -2.86 0.44
N TYR A 143 -9.03 -2.37 -0.21
CA TYR A 143 -9.57 -1.04 0.06
C TYR A 143 -11.05 -1.17 0.39
N ALA A 144 -11.36 -1.18 1.69
CA ALA A 144 -12.73 -1.02 2.16
C ALA A 144 -13.24 0.34 1.65
N PRO A 145 -14.26 0.38 0.78
CA PRO A 145 -14.86 1.64 0.37
C PRO A 145 -15.51 2.27 1.61
N LYS A 146 -15.22 3.55 1.84
CA LYS A 146 -15.85 4.31 2.92
C LYS A 146 -17.37 4.27 2.70
N THR A 147 -18.13 3.78 3.69
CA THR A 147 -19.59 3.74 3.63
C THR A 147 -20.21 5.13 3.60
N ASP A 148 -19.52 6.11 4.17
CA ASP A 148 -19.90 7.53 4.19
C ASP A 148 -18.69 8.42 3.88
N PRO A 149 -18.87 9.57 3.19
CA PRO A 149 -17.75 10.44 2.79
C PRO A 149 -16.99 11.06 3.97
N ASP A 150 -17.66 11.26 5.10
CA ASP A 150 -17.10 11.82 6.34
C ASP A 150 -16.67 10.73 7.36
N ALA A 151 -16.79 9.45 7.02
CA ALA A 151 -16.34 8.38 7.90
C ALA A 151 -14.80 8.35 7.96
N GLU A 152 -14.27 8.50 9.17
CA GLU A 152 -12.86 8.28 9.46
C GLU A 152 -12.52 6.80 9.26
N GLY A 153 -11.36 6.54 8.64
CA GLY A 153 -10.96 5.18 8.27
C GLY A 153 -10.63 4.31 9.48
N THR A 154 -10.50 3.01 9.27
CA THR A 154 -10.11 2.02 10.32
C THR A 154 -8.71 2.25 10.91
N LEU A 155 -7.99 3.24 10.42
CA LEU A 155 -6.67 3.68 10.89
C LEU A 155 -6.70 5.08 11.51
N SER A 156 -7.89 5.66 11.77
CA SER A 156 -7.97 6.94 12.50
C SER A 156 -7.66 6.75 13.97
N GLU A 157 -7.05 7.75 14.59
CA GLU A 157 -6.64 7.73 16.01
C GLU A 157 -7.84 7.61 16.96
N SER A 158 -9.05 7.90 16.47
CA SER A 158 -10.35 7.79 17.13
C SER A 158 -10.99 6.40 17.02
N PHE A 159 -10.44 5.50 16.20
CA PHE A 159 -11.07 4.20 15.92
C PHE A 159 -11.05 3.29 17.16
N GLY A 160 -12.24 3.00 17.70
CA GLY A 160 -12.41 2.20 18.91
C GLY A 160 -12.46 3.02 20.21
N LEU A 161 -12.28 4.33 20.15
CA LEU A 161 -12.49 5.22 21.30
C LEU A 161 -13.96 5.63 21.33
N LYS A 162 -14.66 5.32 22.43
CA LYS A 162 -16.02 5.81 22.65
C LYS A 162 -15.94 7.30 23.01
N PRO A 163 -16.57 8.21 22.24
CA PRO A 163 -16.69 9.60 22.65
C PRO A 163 -17.68 9.63 23.82
N GLY A 164 -17.16 9.75 25.05
CA GLY A 164 -18.00 9.72 26.25
C GLY A 164 -17.27 9.52 27.57
N GLU A 165 -16.01 9.06 27.56
CA GLU A 165 -15.14 9.09 28.75
C GLU A 165 -13.95 10.01 28.48
N GLU A 166 -14.26 11.31 28.41
CA GLU A 166 -13.31 12.34 28.81
C GLU A 166 -13.16 12.24 30.34
N GLU A 167 -12.33 11.30 30.79
CA GLU A 167 -11.79 11.35 32.14
C GLU A 167 -10.97 12.64 32.25
N ALA A 168 -11.49 13.54 33.06
CA ALA A 168 -10.86 14.75 33.53
C ALA A 168 -9.55 14.41 34.26
N LEU A 169 -8.47 14.21 33.50
CA LEU A 169 -7.11 14.35 34.00
C LEU A 169 -6.68 15.79 33.74
N GLU A 170 -7.22 16.69 34.57
CA GLU A 170 -6.59 17.99 34.84
C GLU A 170 -5.15 17.73 35.27
N HIS A 171 -4.23 18.01 34.35
CA HIS A 171 -2.84 18.25 34.68
C HIS A 171 -2.76 19.59 35.43
N ASP A 172 -2.96 19.55 36.75
CA ASP A 172 -2.60 20.65 37.65
C ASP A 172 -1.07 20.65 37.84
N PRO A 173 -0.34 21.67 37.34
CA PRO A 173 1.11 21.75 37.48
C PRO A 173 1.58 22.10 38.90
N SER A 174 0.70 22.20 39.92
CA SER A 174 1.07 22.72 41.24
C SER A 174 1.71 21.71 42.22
N LYS A 175 1.85 20.41 41.88
CA LYS A 175 2.37 19.39 42.82
C LYS A 175 3.69 18.73 42.37
N THR A 176 4.70 19.53 42.08
CA THR A 176 6.10 19.07 41.90
C THR A 176 7.06 19.81 42.83
N ALA A 177 6.76 19.86 44.12
CA ALA A 177 7.73 20.32 45.12
C ALA A 177 7.43 19.67 46.47
N ASP A 178 7.95 18.46 46.73
CA ASP A 178 8.37 18.10 48.09
C ASP A 178 9.12 16.77 48.25
N HIS A 179 9.17 15.89 47.26
CA HIS A 179 9.97 14.66 47.39
C HIS A 179 11.35 14.77 46.74
N ALA A 180 12.16 15.66 47.31
CA ALA A 180 13.60 15.72 47.09
C ALA A 180 14.36 15.98 48.41
N LYS A 181 14.12 15.16 49.45
CA LYS A 181 15.10 14.92 50.53
C LYS A 181 14.71 13.77 51.46
N SER A 182 15.36 12.61 51.30
CA SER A 182 15.99 11.79 52.35
C SER A 182 16.53 10.51 51.74
#